data_AF-A0A410UX64-F1
#
_entry.id   AF-A0A410UX64-F1
#
_cell.length_a   1.000
_cell.length_b   1.000
_cell.length_c   1.000
_cell.angle_alpha   90.00
_cell.angle_beta   90.00
_cell.angle_gamma   90.00
#
_symmetry.space_group_name_H-M   'P 1'
#
loop_
_entity.id
_entity.type
_entity.pdbx_description
1 polymer ?
#
loop_
_entity_poly.entity_id
_entity_poly.type
_entity_poly.pdbx_seq_one_letter_code
_entity_poly.pdbx_strand_id
1 'polypeptide(L)'
;MHSLRLNAAMVAGSAILFLLVFLANEWLFNSARFEFVRGVNWIYLPAGMRLLCTLLFGGMGAIGILIASWITAVFYFFPDDPLRAFAGGIASAVAPYLVYKLAQHRYGLHASLLNLNAMRLLMLSVAYSIANPALHHFWLLLRGQASLAGFLVMVLGDLLGTLAVLYAMKLALAFLPSAGRFRRSPPPSA
;
A
#
# COMPACT_ATOMS: atom_id res chain seq x y z
N MET A 1 19.61 4.88 20.15
CA MET A 1 20.16 4.76 18.77
C MET A 1 19.59 3.59 17.99
N HIS A 2 19.38 2.41 18.59
CA HIS A 2 18.86 1.24 17.87
C HIS A 2 17.44 1.44 17.28
N SER A 3 16.52 2.05 18.04
CA SER A 3 15.16 2.39 17.58
C SER A 3 15.16 3.37 16.39
N LEU A 4 16.03 4.37 16.40
CA LEU A 4 16.15 5.33 15.29
C LEU A 4 16.63 4.65 14.00
N ARG A 5 17.63 3.76 14.10
CA ARG A 5 18.14 3.00 12.94
C ARG A 5 17.06 2.09 12.37
N LEU A 6 16.29 1.40 13.22
CA LEU A 6 15.18 0.56 12.79
C LEU A 6 14.09 1.38 12.08
N ASN A 7 13.69 2.50 12.68
CA ASN A 7 12.71 3.43 12.12
C ASN A 7 13.15 3.95 10.75
N ALA A 8 14.41 4.37 10.62
CA ALA A 8 14.97 4.81 9.33
C ALA A 8 14.96 3.67 8.30
N ALA A 9 15.31 2.45 8.70
CA ALA A 9 15.27 1.28 7.82
C ALA A 9 13.84 0.94 7.36
N MET A 10 12.82 1.08 8.23
CA MET A 10 11.42 0.87 7.86
C MET A 10 10.94 1.92 6.85
N VAL A 11 11.31 3.19 7.05
CA VAL A 11 11.00 4.27 6.11
C VAL A 11 11.67 4.02 4.76
N ALA A 12 12.98 3.79 4.76
CA ALA A 12 13.76 3.57 3.54
C ALA A 12 13.28 2.31 2.80
N GLY A 13 13.07 1.20 3.53
CA GLY A 13 12.57 -0.05 2.97
C GLY A 13 11.19 0.11 2.33
N SER A 14 10.27 0.82 2.98
CA SER A 14 8.94 1.10 2.43
C SER A 14 9.01 1.95 1.16
N ALA A 15 9.87 2.97 1.15
CA ALA A 15 10.08 3.82 -0.01
C ALA A 15 10.66 3.04 -1.19
N ILE A 16 11.73 2.27 -0.95
CA ILE A 16 12.39 1.46 -1.98
C ILE A 16 11.42 0.41 -2.54
N LEU A 17 10.73 -0.35 -1.69
CA LEU A 17 9.78 -1.37 -2.14
C LEU A 17 8.65 -0.76 -2.98
N PHE A 18 8.12 0.39 -2.55
CA PHE A 18 7.12 1.10 -3.34
C PHE A 18 7.66 1.52 -4.71
N LEU A 19 8.86 2.12 -4.77
CA LEU A 19 9.47 2.55 -6.03
C LEU A 19 9.76 1.37 -6.97
N LEU A 20 10.24 0.24 -6.43
CA LEU A 20 10.50 -0.97 -7.22
C LEU A 20 9.21 -1.55 -7.78
N VAL A 21 8.14 -1.65 -6.98
CA VAL A 21 6.85 -2.14 -7.46
C VAL A 21 6.20 -1.14 -8.42
N PHE A 22 6.41 0.16 -8.22
CA PHE A 22 6.02 1.18 -9.19
C PHE A 22 6.71 0.96 -10.53
N LEU A 23 8.03 0.79 -10.55
CA LEU A 23 8.77 0.53 -11.78
C LEU A 23 8.34 -0.78 -12.45
N ALA A 24 8.11 -1.84 -11.67
CA ALA A 24 7.60 -3.10 -12.18
C ALA A 24 6.17 -2.96 -12.75
N ASN A 25 5.32 -2.17 -12.10
CA ASN A 25 3.98 -1.85 -12.59
C ASN A 25 4.04 -1.13 -13.93
N GLU A 26 4.91 -0.13 -14.05
CA GLU A 26 5.13 0.55 -15.32
C GLU A 26 5.63 -0.43 -16.38
N TRP A 27 6.61 -1.28 -16.07
CA TRP A 27 7.11 -2.24 -17.06
C TRP A 27 6.06 -3.27 -17.51
N LEU A 28 5.20 -3.74 -16.60
CA LEU A 28 4.19 -4.77 -16.88
C LEU A 28 2.90 -4.22 -17.50
N PHE A 29 2.47 -3.03 -17.07
CA PHE A 29 1.14 -2.50 -17.37
C PHE A 29 1.15 -1.18 -18.16
N ASN A 30 2.31 -0.54 -18.38
CA ASN A 30 2.45 0.63 -19.27
C ASN A 30 2.48 0.21 -20.76
N SER A 31 1.50 -0.60 -21.13
CA SER A 31 1.12 -0.87 -22.52
C SER A 31 -0.25 -0.25 -22.74
N ALA A 32 -0.49 0.37 -23.90
CA ALA A 32 -1.68 1.18 -24.25
C ALA A 32 -3.07 0.52 -24.04
N ARG A 33 -3.14 -0.72 -23.57
CA ARG A 33 -4.37 -1.47 -23.26
C ARG A 33 -4.73 -1.49 -21.78
N PHE A 34 -3.81 -1.15 -20.87
CA PHE A 34 -4.02 -1.28 -19.41
C PHE A 34 -4.01 0.05 -18.64
N GLU A 35 -3.79 1.17 -19.33
CA GLU A 35 -3.84 2.51 -18.77
C GLU A 35 -5.07 3.25 -19.31
N PHE A 36 -5.94 3.75 -18.42
CA PHE A 36 -7.11 4.55 -18.80
C PHE A 36 -6.73 6.02 -19.02
N VAL A 37 -5.96 6.57 -18.09
CA VAL A 37 -5.32 7.89 -18.14
C VAL A 37 -3.99 7.77 -17.41
N ARG A 38 -3.02 8.65 -17.70
CA ARG A 38 -1.68 8.57 -17.09
C ARG A 38 -1.74 8.43 -15.55
N GLY A 39 -1.24 7.30 -15.04
CA GLY A 39 -1.26 6.97 -13.61
C GLY A 39 -2.55 6.35 -13.07
N VAL A 40 -3.53 6.05 -13.93
CA VAL A 40 -4.76 5.31 -13.60
C VAL A 40 -4.78 4.02 -14.42
N ASN A 41 -4.34 2.95 -13.78
CA ASN A 41 -4.21 1.62 -14.38
C ASN A 41 -5.37 0.71 -13.98
N TRP A 42 -5.76 -0.21 -14.86
CA TRP A 42 -6.77 -1.24 -14.56
C TRP A 42 -6.33 -2.25 -13.51
N ILE A 43 -5.01 -2.42 -13.33
CA ILE A 43 -4.37 -3.12 -12.21
C ILE A 43 -3.22 -2.22 -11.73
N TYR A 44 -3.27 -1.78 -10.47
CA TYR A 44 -2.26 -0.89 -9.93
C TYR A 44 -1.56 -1.50 -8.71
N LEU A 45 -0.50 -2.29 -8.95
CA LEU A 45 0.27 -2.96 -7.90
C LEU A 45 0.81 -2.00 -6.81
N PRO A 46 1.21 -0.75 -7.10
CA PRO A 46 1.69 0.16 -6.07
C PRO A 46 0.63 0.45 -5.00
N ALA A 47 -0.66 0.37 -5.33
CA ALA A 47 -1.73 0.49 -4.35
C ALA A 47 -1.61 -0.57 -3.25
N GLY A 48 -1.34 -1.81 -3.64
CA GLY A 48 -1.13 -2.90 -2.71
C GLY A 48 0.09 -2.71 -1.83
N MET A 49 1.18 -2.19 -2.39
CA MET A 49 2.38 -1.89 -1.61
C MET A 49 2.16 -0.78 -0.59
N ARG A 50 1.38 0.26 -0.93
CA ARG A 50 1.00 1.31 0.01
C ARG A 50 0.32 0.73 1.25
N LEU A 51 -0.69 -0.10 1.04
CA LEU A 51 -1.39 -0.75 2.15
C LEU A 51 -0.46 -1.74 2.88
N LEU A 52 0.27 -2.59 2.16
CA LEU A 52 1.17 -3.58 2.76
C LEU A 52 2.22 -2.94 3.69
N CYS A 53 2.92 -1.90 3.23
CA CYS A 53 3.94 -1.21 4.02
C CYS A 53 3.34 -0.56 5.28
N THR A 54 2.14 0.03 5.19
CA THR A 54 1.47 0.60 6.37
C THR A 54 0.97 -0.47 7.34
N LEU A 55 0.51 -1.63 6.87
CA LEU A 55 0.12 -2.75 7.74
C LEU A 55 1.33 -3.35 8.48
N LEU A 56 2.50 -3.42 7.83
CA LEU A 56 3.72 -3.99 8.41
C LEU A 56 4.47 -3.01 9.31
N PHE A 57 4.61 -1.75 8.88
CA PHE A 57 5.48 -0.77 9.53
C PHE A 57 4.73 0.43 10.13
N GLY A 58 3.39 0.42 10.09
CA GLY A 58 2.55 1.46 10.67
C GLY A 58 2.88 2.85 10.11
N GLY A 59 3.08 3.80 11.02
CA GLY A 59 3.42 5.19 10.67
C GLY A 59 4.74 5.33 9.92
N MET A 60 5.76 4.50 10.24
CA MET A 60 7.04 4.55 9.52
C MET A 60 6.86 4.08 8.07
N GLY A 61 5.98 3.09 7.85
CA GLY A 61 5.57 2.69 6.52
C GLY A 61 4.89 3.82 5.76
N ALA A 62 3.95 4.53 6.39
CA ALA A 62 3.26 5.67 5.79
C ALA A 62 4.21 6.80 5.39
N ILE A 63 5.22 7.10 6.22
CA ILE A 63 6.24 8.12 5.91
C ILE A 63 7.07 7.69 4.69
N GLY A 64 7.50 6.42 4.62
CA GLY A 64 8.24 5.92 3.45
C GLY A 64 7.42 5.97 2.17
N ILE A 65 6.13 5.62 2.25
CA ILE A 65 5.18 5.76 1.13
C ILE A 65 5.00 7.21 0.73
N LEU A 66 4.90 8.15 1.68
CA LEU A 66 4.77 9.57 1.40
C LEU A 66 5.97 10.10 0.59
N ILE A 67 7.18 9.81 1.06
CA ILE A 67 8.43 10.23 0.40
C ILE A 67 8.47 9.66 -1.03
N ALA A 68 8.24 8.36 -1.19
CA ALA A 68 8.27 7.73 -2.50
C ALA A 68 7.16 8.23 -3.43
N SER A 69 5.97 8.49 -2.88
CA SER A 69 4.84 9.03 -3.65
C SER A 69 5.10 10.46 -4.11
N TRP A 70 5.78 11.29 -3.32
CA TRP A 70 6.20 12.61 -3.79
C TRP A 70 7.29 12.54 -4.84
N ILE A 71 8.27 11.62 -4.70
CA ILE A 71 9.29 11.41 -5.74
C ILE A 71 8.61 11.07 -7.07
N THR A 72 7.71 10.08 -7.09
CA THR A 72 7.01 9.73 -8.34
C THR A 72 6.05 10.81 -8.80
N ALA A 73 5.35 11.50 -7.90
CA ALA A 73 4.42 12.55 -8.26
C ALA A 73 5.13 13.76 -8.90
N VAL A 74 6.25 14.19 -8.33
CA VAL A 74 7.01 15.36 -8.79
C VAL A 74 7.82 15.04 -10.05
N PHE A 75 8.49 13.90 -10.11
CA PHE A 75 9.41 13.63 -11.23
C PHE A 75 8.78 12.86 -12.39
N TYR A 76 7.64 12.21 -12.19
CA TYR A 76 7.04 11.33 -13.20
C TYR A 76 5.61 11.73 -13.59
N PHE A 77 4.70 11.86 -12.63
CA PHE A 77 3.29 12.08 -12.96
C PHE A 77 2.94 13.54 -13.28
N PHE A 78 3.40 14.47 -12.44
CA PHE A 78 2.98 15.87 -12.44
C PHE A 78 4.17 16.84 -12.32
N PRO A 79 5.19 16.76 -13.21
CA PRO A 79 6.35 17.64 -13.14
C PRO A 79 6.00 19.13 -13.23
N ASP A 80 4.94 19.46 -13.97
CA ASP A 80 4.50 20.85 -14.18
C ASP A 80 3.38 21.29 -13.22
N ASP A 81 2.95 20.43 -12.29
CA ASP A 81 1.90 20.74 -11.30
C ASP A 81 2.33 20.31 -9.88
N PRO A 82 3.20 21.09 -9.21
CA PRO A 82 3.72 20.77 -7.89
C PRO A 82 2.64 20.66 -6.82
N LEU A 83 1.55 21.43 -6.96
CA LEU A 83 0.45 21.42 -6.01
C LEU A 83 -0.33 20.11 -6.10
N ARG A 84 -0.62 19.64 -7.32
CA ARG A 84 -1.22 18.31 -7.54
C ARG A 84 -0.27 17.20 -7.10
N ALA A 85 1.03 17.32 -7.34
CA ALA A 85 2.02 16.35 -6.88
C ALA A 85 2.03 16.24 -5.35
N PHE A 86 2.00 17.38 -4.67
CA PHE A 86 1.97 17.45 -3.21
C PHE A 86 0.70 16.81 -2.65
N ALA A 87 -0.48 17.23 -3.13
CA ALA A 87 -1.76 16.70 -2.69
C ALA A 87 -1.90 15.19 -2.98
N GLY A 88 -1.44 14.74 -4.15
CA GLY A 88 -1.46 13.33 -4.55
C GLY A 88 -0.57 12.46 -3.66
N GLY A 89 0.63 12.94 -3.29
CA GLY A 89 1.50 12.23 -2.36
C GLY A 89 0.89 12.11 -0.96
N ILE A 90 0.27 13.17 -0.45
CA ILE A 90 -0.46 13.14 0.83
C ILE A 90 -1.61 12.13 0.77
N ALA A 91 -2.46 12.19 -0.25
CA ALA A 91 -3.57 11.25 -0.43
C ALA A 91 -3.07 9.79 -0.44
N SER A 92 -1.99 9.53 -1.17
CA SER A 92 -1.37 8.20 -1.32
C SER A 92 -0.84 7.61 -0.01
N ALA A 93 -0.47 8.44 0.97
CA ALA A 93 0.03 8.00 2.27
C ALA A 93 -1.05 8.00 3.36
N VAL A 94 -1.98 8.96 3.31
CA VAL A 94 -3.06 9.09 4.31
C VAL A 94 -4.08 7.98 4.17
N ALA A 95 -4.54 7.66 2.96
CA ALA A 95 -5.52 6.60 2.75
C ALA A 95 -5.13 5.24 3.35
N PRO A 96 -3.96 4.66 3.03
CA PRO A 96 -3.56 3.37 3.60
C PRO A 96 -3.31 3.46 5.11
N TYR A 97 -2.81 4.59 5.61
CA TYR A 97 -2.60 4.79 7.04
C TYR A 97 -3.91 4.84 7.83
N LEU A 98 -4.95 5.52 7.31
CA LEU A 98 -6.28 5.53 7.92
C LEU A 98 -6.90 4.13 7.96
N VAL A 99 -6.77 3.36 6.87
CA VAL A 99 -7.23 1.97 6.83
C VAL A 99 -6.47 1.11 7.83
N TYR A 100 -5.16 1.30 7.96
CA TYR A 100 -4.36 0.66 9.01
C TYR A 100 -4.87 1.01 10.42
N LYS A 101 -5.10 2.29 10.72
CA LYS A 101 -5.63 2.73 12.02
C LYS A 101 -7.02 2.14 12.31
N LEU A 102 -7.89 2.07 11.30
CA LEU A 102 -9.18 1.40 11.40
C LEU A 102 -9.02 -0.09 11.69
N ALA A 103 -8.08 -0.75 11.01
CA ALA A 103 -7.76 -2.17 11.23
C ALA A 103 -7.25 -2.42 12.65
N GLN A 104 -6.39 -1.55 13.18
CA GLN A 104 -5.92 -1.63 14.57
C GLN A 104 -7.09 -1.54 15.54
N HIS A 105 -7.96 -0.54 15.36
CA HIS A 105 -9.09 -0.30 16.24
C HIS A 105 -10.13 -1.44 16.18
N ARG A 106 -10.44 -1.95 14.98
CA ARG A 106 -11.51 -2.94 14.80
C ARG A 106 -11.06 -4.39 15.03
N TYR A 107 -9.81 -4.71 14.74
CA TYR A 107 -9.30 -6.09 14.74
C TYR A 107 -8.19 -6.34 15.75
N GLY A 108 -7.77 -5.35 16.54
CA GLY A 108 -6.66 -5.47 17.48
C GLY A 108 -5.34 -5.77 16.78
N LEU A 109 -5.13 -5.16 15.62
CA LEU A 109 -4.05 -5.55 14.73
C LEU A 109 -2.66 -5.20 15.30
N HIS A 110 -1.84 -6.24 15.50
CA HIS A 110 -0.40 -6.13 15.70
C HIS A 110 0.34 -6.24 14.36
N ALA A 111 1.60 -5.80 14.30
CA ALA A 111 2.44 -5.79 13.10
C ALA A 111 2.79 -7.21 12.61
N SER A 112 1.80 -7.98 12.15
CA SER A 112 1.96 -9.29 11.53
C SER A 112 0.76 -9.62 10.66
N LEU A 113 1.04 -9.93 9.38
CA LEU A 113 0.03 -10.36 8.41
C LEU A 113 -0.46 -11.79 8.67
N LEU A 114 0.29 -12.61 9.42
CA LEU A 114 -0.11 -13.98 9.75
C LEU A 114 -1.37 -14.02 10.61
N ASN A 115 -1.60 -12.97 11.41
CA ASN A 115 -2.78 -12.84 12.25
C ASN A 115 -4.04 -12.40 11.46
N LEU A 116 -3.92 -12.09 10.17
CA LEU A 116 -5.03 -11.72 9.30
C LEU A 116 -5.54 -12.92 8.51
N ASN A 117 -6.77 -13.35 8.82
CA ASN A 117 -7.48 -14.29 7.95
C ASN A 117 -7.75 -13.65 6.57
N ALA A 118 -8.05 -14.48 5.56
CA ALA A 118 -8.25 -14.00 4.19
C ALA A 118 -9.40 -12.98 4.10
N MET A 119 -10.46 -13.16 4.88
CA MET A 119 -11.60 -12.25 4.91
C MET A 119 -11.22 -10.84 5.37
N ARG A 120 -10.40 -10.71 6.44
CA ARG A 120 -9.94 -9.41 6.92
C ARG A 120 -9.06 -8.71 5.89
N LEU A 121 -8.18 -9.43 5.19
CA LEU A 121 -7.39 -8.86 4.11
C LEU A 121 -8.29 -8.34 2.99
N LEU A 122 -9.29 -9.11 2.57
CA LEU A 122 -10.27 -8.69 1.58
C LEU A 122 -11.01 -7.40 2.02
N MET A 123 -11.48 -7.35 3.27
CA MET A 123 -12.15 -6.15 3.79
C MET A 123 -11.24 -4.92 3.81
N LEU A 124 -9.97 -5.09 4.20
CA LEU A 124 -8.99 -3.99 4.18
C LEU A 124 -8.65 -3.55 2.76
N SER A 125 -8.54 -4.47 1.81
CA SER A 125 -8.34 -4.16 0.39
C SER A 125 -9.50 -3.34 -0.16
N VAL A 126 -10.74 -3.72 0.13
CA VAL A 126 -11.94 -2.99 -0.31
C VAL A 126 -12.03 -1.61 0.35
N ALA A 127 -11.77 -1.53 1.66
CA ALA A 127 -11.78 -0.24 2.35
C ALA A 127 -10.74 0.72 1.77
N TYR A 128 -9.53 0.22 1.51
CA TYR A 128 -8.45 1.00 0.92
C TYR A 128 -8.70 1.38 -0.54
N SER A 129 -9.22 0.46 -1.36
CA SER A 129 -9.51 0.72 -2.77
C SER A 129 -10.60 1.77 -2.97
N ILE A 130 -11.39 2.07 -1.95
CA ILE A 130 -12.36 3.17 -1.97
C ILE A 130 -11.74 4.43 -1.35
N ALA A 131 -11.07 4.30 -0.21
CA ALA A 131 -10.50 5.44 0.51
C ALA A 131 -9.44 6.19 -0.31
N ASN A 132 -8.55 5.48 -1.01
CA ASN A 132 -7.50 6.11 -1.80
C ASN A 132 -8.05 6.92 -2.98
N PRO A 133 -8.88 6.36 -3.88
CA PRO A 133 -9.50 7.14 -4.93
C PRO A 133 -10.39 8.25 -4.42
N ALA A 134 -11.07 8.09 -3.27
CA ALA A 134 -11.91 9.15 -2.70
C ALA A 134 -11.12 10.40 -2.35
N LEU A 135 -9.92 10.26 -1.75
CA LEU A 135 -9.05 11.41 -1.46
C LEU A 135 -8.54 12.10 -2.73
N HIS A 136 -8.11 11.31 -3.72
CA HIS A 136 -7.69 11.86 -5.01
C HIS A 136 -8.83 12.53 -5.76
N HIS A 137 -10.02 11.94 -5.74
CA HIS A 137 -11.20 12.47 -6.40
C HIS A 137 -11.72 13.74 -5.70
N PHE A 138 -11.64 13.81 -4.37
CA PHE A 138 -11.94 15.02 -3.62
C PHE A 138 -11.05 16.19 -4.08
N TRP A 139 -9.74 15.96 -4.23
CA TRP A 139 -8.85 16.96 -4.80
C TRP A 139 -9.26 17.36 -6.23
N LEU A 140 -9.59 16.40 -7.09
CA LEU A 140 -10.02 16.68 -8.47
C LEU A 140 -11.35 17.45 -8.53
N LEU A 141 -12.27 17.21 -7.60
CA LEU A 141 -13.52 17.97 -7.46
C LEU A 141 -13.23 19.45 -7.18
N LEU A 142 -12.31 19.74 -6.26
CA LEU A 142 -11.91 21.13 -5.94
C LEU A 142 -11.28 21.86 -7.14
N ARG A 143 -10.77 21.12 -8.13
CA ARG A 143 -10.15 21.67 -9.35
C ARG A 143 -11.11 21.66 -10.56
N GLY A 144 -12.34 21.17 -10.40
CA GLY A 144 -13.29 21.03 -11.52
C GLY A 144 -12.87 19.97 -12.55
N GLN A 145 -12.00 19.02 -12.18
CA GLN A 145 -11.41 18.00 -13.06
C GLN A 145 -11.86 16.58 -12.70
N ALA A 146 -12.90 16.46 -11.88
CA ALA A 146 -13.42 15.19 -11.42
C ALA A 146 -14.06 14.39 -12.56
N SER A 147 -13.83 13.08 -12.57
CA SER A 147 -14.45 12.15 -13.52
C SER A 147 -14.91 10.90 -12.78
N LEU A 148 -16.20 10.60 -12.87
CA LEU A 148 -16.77 9.40 -12.26
C LEU A 148 -16.18 8.13 -12.89
N ALA A 149 -15.93 8.13 -14.21
CA ALA A 149 -15.26 7.01 -14.87
C ALA A 149 -13.84 6.82 -14.32
N GLY A 150 -13.08 7.91 -14.20
CA GLY A 150 -11.73 7.87 -13.63
C GLY A 150 -11.72 7.38 -12.17
N PHE A 151 -12.70 7.80 -11.38
CA PHE A 151 -12.90 7.29 -10.02
C PHE A 151 -13.06 5.77 -9.99
N LEU A 152 -13.99 5.24 -10.77
CA LEU A 152 -14.33 3.82 -10.78
C LEU A 152 -13.17 2.96 -11.28
N VAL A 153 -12.46 3.41 -12.32
CA VAL A 153 -11.27 2.70 -12.80
C VAL A 153 -10.18 2.69 -11.73
N MET A 154 -9.97 3.80 -11.03
CA MET A 154 -8.98 3.85 -9.94
C MET A 154 -9.36 2.94 -8.77
N VAL A 155 -10.65 2.85 -8.41
CA VAL A 155 -11.15 1.90 -7.41
C VAL A 155 -10.86 0.46 -7.83
N LEU A 156 -11.14 0.11 -9.09
CA LEU A 156 -10.87 -1.25 -9.60
C LEU A 156 -9.37 -1.56 -9.64
N GLY A 157 -8.57 -0.62 -10.16
CA GLY A 157 -7.11 -0.75 -10.22
C GLY A 157 -6.47 -0.94 -8.86
N ASP A 158 -6.89 -0.13 -7.88
CA ASP A 158 -6.43 -0.22 -6.51
C ASP A 158 -6.88 -1.53 -5.86
N LEU A 159 -8.12 -1.97 -6.08
CA LEU A 159 -8.63 -3.22 -5.53
C LEU A 159 -7.83 -4.42 -6.05
N LEU A 160 -7.70 -4.54 -7.37
CA LEU A 160 -6.99 -5.65 -8.00
C LEU A 160 -5.51 -5.66 -7.63
N GLY A 161 -4.86 -4.50 -7.68
CA GLY A 161 -3.45 -4.36 -7.28
C GLY A 161 -3.23 -4.69 -5.80
N THR A 162 -4.15 -4.27 -4.92
CA THR A 162 -4.06 -4.56 -3.49
C THR A 162 -4.27 -6.03 -3.18
N LEU A 163 -5.27 -6.67 -3.79
CA LEU A 163 -5.48 -8.10 -3.64
C LEU A 163 -4.28 -8.91 -4.14
N ALA A 164 -3.74 -8.56 -5.31
CA ALA A 164 -2.57 -9.24 -5.86
C ALA A 164 -1.38 -9.19 -4.90
N VAL A 165 -1.01 -8.01 -4.41
CA VAL A 165 0.15 -7.85 -3.51
C VAL A 165 -0.07 -8.51 -2.16
N LEU A 166 -1.22 -8.29 -1.51
CA LEU A 166 -1.46 -8.82 -0.17
C LEU A 166 -1.56 -10.35 -0.14
N TYR A 167 -2.20 -10.95 -1.15
CA TYR A 167 -2.30 -12.41 -1.22
C TYR A 167 -1.00 -13.05 -1.68
N ALA A 168 -0.24 -12.42 -2.58
CA ALA A 168 1.11 -12.89 -2.91
C ALA A 168 2.01 -12.89 -1.68
N MET A 169 1.98 -11.82 -0.87
CA MET A 169 2.73 -11.77 0.38
C MET A 169 2.26 -12.82 1.38
N LYS A 170 0.95 -12.99 1.55
CA LYS A 170 0.41 -14.02 2.44
C LYS A 170 0.85 -15.43 2.03
N LEU A 171 0.82 -15.72 0.73
CA LEU A 171 1.26 -16.99 0.18
C LEU A 171 2.76 -17.20 0.40
N ALA A 172 3.58 -16.17 0.15
CA ALA A 172 5.02 -16.21 0.42
C ALA A 172 5.31 -16.50 1.91
N LEU A 173 4.58 -15.87 2.82
CA LEU A 173 4.68 -16.12 4.27
C LEU A 173 4.25 -17.54 4.66
N ALA A 174 3.30 -18.15 3.95
CA ALA A 174 2.87 -19.52 4.21
C ALA A 174 3.92 -20.56 3.78
N PHE A 175 4.76 -20.24 2.80
CA PHE A 175 5.86 -21.09 2.34
C PHE A 175 7.17 -20.89 3.10
N LEU A 176 7.31 -19.82 3.88
CA LEU A 176 8.46 -19.66 4.76
C LEU A 176 8.40 -20.73 5.86
N PRO A 177 9.48 -21.49 6.10
CA PRO A 177 9.54 -22.42 7.22
C PRO A 177 9.23 -21.67 8.51
N SER A 178 8.22 -22.13 9.25
CA SER A 178 7.94 -21.59 10.59
C SER A 178 9.15 -21.84 11.48
N ALA A 179 10.03 -20.84 11.61
CA ALA A 179 11.27 -20.90 12.38
C ALA A 179 11.04 -20.88 13.91
N GLY A 180 10.04 -21.63 14.39
CA GLY A 180 9.55 -21.51 15.77
C GLY A 180 8.79 -22.71 16.34
N ARG A 181 9.00 -23.94 15.85
CA ARG A 181 8.51 -25.16 16.53
C ARG A 181 9.58 -25.98 17.26
N PHE A 182 10.81 -25.47 17.35
CA PHE A 182 11.89 -26.09 18.11
C PHE A 182 12.01 -25.47 19.52
N ARG A 183 11.11 -25.86 20.43
CA ARG A 183 11.31 -25.92 21.90
C ARG A 183 9.97 -26.29 22.57
N ARG A 184 9.57 -27.55 22.43
CA ARG A 184 8.87 -28.23 23.52
C ARG A 184 9.85 -29.29 24.02
N SER A 185 10.64 -28.93 25.02
CA SER A 185 11.32 -29.92 25.84
C SER A 185 10.23 -30.80 26.47
N PRO A 186 10.31 -32.13 26.41
CA PRO A 186 9.40 -32.97 27.18
C PRO A 186 9.62 -32.69 28.68
N PRO A 187 8.57 -32.79 29.53
CA PRO A 187 8.73 -32.65 30.96
C PRO A 187 9.66 -33.74 31.50
N PRO A 188 10.47 -33.47 32.53
CA PRO A 188 11.28 -34.49 33.17
C PRO A 188 10.36 -35.56 33.77
N SER A 189 10.62 -36.81 33.44
CA SER A 189 10.03 -37.98 34.07
C SER A 189 10.42 -37.98 35.56
N ALA A 190 9.41 -37.87 36.43
CA ALA A 190 9.51 -38.19 37.85
C ALA A 190 8.88 -39.55 38.09
#